data_AF-A0A2R6KXS9-F1
#
_entry.id   AF-A0A2R6KXS9-F1
#
_cell.length_a   1.000
_cell.length_b   1.000
_cell.length_c   1.000
_cell.angle_alpha   90.00
_cell.angle_beta   90.00
_cell.angle_gamma   90.00
#
_symmetry.space_group_name_H-M   'P 1'
#
loop_
_entity.id
_entity.type
_entity.pdbx_description
1 polymer ?
#
loop_
_entity_poly.entity_id
_entity_poly.type
_entity_poly.pdbx_seq_one_letter_code
_entity_poly.pdbx_strand_id
1 'polypeptide(L)'
;MSNMESLEELSKEYRNSIPSDLRETRSFDWYLEYDEEAGVVEYELASEDPLGDGENTFYGRVIHEAIHEFINKVKSGARGLGPEKRIKLLLGPVGSGKSDFDRQIRRYFEDYTTRREGRMYTFRWTGLCDVLPDQDPADDVVRSPMNQDPIVLLPQEQRDAVIEDINAAFDAPYTIRNEQALDPASEFYMDALLEHYDDDLQTVLETHVEVVRLLADENKRQAIETFEP
;
A
#
# COMPACT_ATOMS: atom_id res chain seq x y z
N MET A 1 -7.24 30.98 16.59
CA MET A 1 -8.06 31.11 15.37
C MET A 1 -7.23 31.22 14.08
N SER A 2 -5.89 31.38 14.15
CA SER A 2 -5.03 31.56 12.96
C SER A 2 -4.51 30.27 12.30
N ASN A 3 -4.53 29.11 12.98
CA ASN A 3 -3.93 27.86 12.49
C ASN A 3 -4.85 26.99 11.63
N MET A 4 -6.17 27.20 11.72
CA MET A 4 -7.16 26.38 11.00
C MET A 4 -7.40 26.92 9.58
N GLU A 5 -7.31 28.25 9.42
CA GLU A 5 -7.38 28.90 8.11
C GLU A 5 -6.16 28.54 7.23
N SER A 6 -4.96 28.38 7.82
CA SER A 6 -3.75 27.98 7.08
C SER A 6 -3.79 26.52 6.60
N LEU A 7 -4.30 25.61 7.42
CA LEU A 7 -4.49 24.21 7.03
C LEU A 7 -5.56 24.03 5.94
N GLU A 8 -6.67 24.78 6.02
CA GLU A 8 -7.68 24.79 4.97
C GLU A 8 -7.17 25.39 3.66
N GLU A 9 -6.37 26.46 3.71
CA GLU A 9 -5.73 27.06 2.53
C GLU A 9 -4.71 26.11 1.90
N LEU A 10 -3.86 25.47 2.71
CA LEU A 10 -2.91 24.44 2.25
C LEU A 10 -3.63 23.22 1.66
N SER A 11 -4.72 22.75 2.29
CA SER A 11 -5.55 21.65 1.77
C SER A 11 -6.19 22.02 0.41
N LYS A 12 -6.68 23.25 0.26
CA LYS A 12 -7.25 23.75 -1.01
C LYS A 12 -6.19 23.92 -2.09
N GLU A 13 -5.04 24.50 -1.76
CA GLU A 13 -3.93 24.68 -2.70
C GLU A 13 -3.36 23.32 -3.15
N TYR A 14 -3.24 22.37 -2.24
CA TYR A 14 -2.85 21.00 -2.54
C TYR A 14 -3.88 20.30 -3.43
N ARG A 15 -5.18 20.35 -3.10
CA ARG A 15 -6.27 19.80 -3.94
C ARG A 15 -6.27 20.36 -5.37
N ASN A 16 -5.91 21.64 -5.54
CA ASN A 16 -5.82 22.29 -6.84
C ASN A 16 -4.56 21.92 -7.62
N SER A 17 -3.47 21.59 -6.94
CA SER A 17 -2.21 21.15 -7.56
C SER A 17 -2.17 19.66 -7.91
N ILE A 18 -3.05 18.83 -7.30
CA ILE A 18 -3.20 17.42 -7.65
C ILE A 18 -3.65 17.29 -9.12
N PRO A 19 -2.82 16.68 -10.00
CA PRO A 19 -3.17 16.41 -11.39
C PRO A 19 -4.48 15.62 -11.50
N SER A 20 -5.33 15.93 -12.49
CA SER A 20 -6.67 15.35 -12.63
C SER A 20 -6.71 13.83 -12.75
N ASP A 21 -5.62 13.22 -13.21
CA ASP A 21 -5.42 11.78 -13.34
C ASP A 21 -5.02 11.08 -12.03
N LEU A 22 -4.63 11.82 -10.98
CA LEU A 22 -4.54 11.30 -9.62
C LEU A 22 -5.90 11.29 -8.90
N ARG A 23 -6.95 11.85 -9.52
CA ARG A 23 -8.33 11.84 -8.99
C ARG A 23 -9.13 10.61 -9.42
N GLU A 24 -8.61 9.83 -10.36
CA GLU A 24 -9.18 8.55 -10.77
C GLU A 24 -8.35 7.41 -10.17
N THR A 25 -8.96 6.60 -9.30
CA THR A 25 -8.33 5.34 -8.87
C THR A 25 -8.53 4.30 -9.94
N ARG A 26 -7.42 3.72 -10.41
CA ARG A 26 -7.46 2.41 -11.06
C ARG A 26 -6.97 1.39 -10.05
N SER A 27 -7.88 0.57 -9.55
CA SER A 27 -7.54 -0.54 -8.68
C SER A 27 -6.79 -1.62 -9.49
N PHE A 28 -6.40 -2.71 -8.83
CA PHE A 28 -5.94 -3.93 -9.51
C PHE A 28 -6.95 -4.49 -10.53
N ASP A 29 -8.15 -3.92 -10.59
CA ASP A 29 -9.17 -4.23 -11.57
C ASP A 29 -8.79 -3.87 -13.01
N TRP A 30 -7.62 -3.25 -13.21
CA TRP A 30 -7.02 -3.07 -14.55
C TRP A 30 -7.00 -4.36 -15.37
N TYR A 31 -6.75 -5.50 -14.72
CA TYR A 31 -6.71 -6.81 -15.37
C TYR A 31 -8.08 -7.51 -15.38
N LEU A 32 -9.20 -6.80 -15.21
CA LEU A 32 -10.53 -7.42 -15.32
C LEU A 32 -11.04 -7.33 -16.75
N GLU A 33 -11.47 -8.47 -17.29
CA GLU A 33 -12.37 -8.48 -18.44
C GLU A 33 -13.57 -9.39 -18.12
N TYR A 34 -14.77 -8.87 -18.33
CA TYR A 34 -15.98 -9.66 -18.13
C TYR A 34 -16.42 -10.24 -19.47
N ASP A 35 -16.35 -11.56 -19.60
CA ASP A 35 -16.92 -12.26 -20.75
C ASP A 35 -18.42 -12.51 -20.50
N GLU A 36 -19.24 -11.58 -21.00
CA GLU A 36 -20.71 -11.68 -20.97
C GLU A 36 -21.24 -12.92 -21.70
N GLU A 37 -20.54 -13.44 -22.71
CA GLU A 37 -20.97 -14.60 -23.49
C GLU A 37 -20.71 -15.93 -22.75
N ALA A 38 -19.59 -16.03 -22.02
CA ALA A 38 -19.24 -17.21 -21.23
C ALA A 38 -19.94 -17.24 -19.85
N GLY A 39 -20.41 -16.09 -19.35
CA GLY A 39 -20.97 -15.96 -18.01
C GLY A 39 -19.95 -16.20 -16.89
N VAL A 40 -18.66 -15.97 -17.20
CA VAL A 40 -17.50 -16.19 -16.32
C VAL A 40 -16.70 -14.89 -16.27
N VAL A 41 -16.25 -14.51 -15.08
CA VAL A 41 -15.33 -13.38 -14.92
C VAL A 41 -13.92 -13.89 -15.18
N GLU A 42 -13.25 -13.34 -16.19
CA GLU A 42 -11.86 -13.64 -16.48
C GLU A 42 -10.98 -12.46 -16.07
N TYR A 43 -9.72 -12.76 -15.78
CA TYR A 43 -8.73 -11.77 -15.40
C TYR A 43 -7.64 -11.83 -16.45
N GLU A 44 -7.29 -10.72 -17.11
CA GLU A 44 -6.28 -10.64 -18.17
C GLU A 44 -4.96 -11.28 -17.72
N LEU A 45 -4.57 -11.09 -16.44
CA LEU A 45 -3.40 -11.73 -15.85
C LEU A 45 -3.43 -13.27 -15.98
N ALA A 46 -4.62 -13.87 -15.91
CA ALA A 46 -4.84 -15.30 -15.94
C ALA A 46 -5.30 -15.82 -17.32
N SER A 47 -6.13 -15.07 -18.05
CA SER A 47 -6.64 -15.47 -19.37
C SER A 47 -5.69 -15.16 -20.51
N GLU A 48 -4.82 -14.16 -20.37
CA GLU A 48 -3.92 -13.72 -21.45
C GLU A 48 -2.45 -13.69 -21.04
N ASP A 49 -2.16 -13.51 -19.76
CA ASP A 49 -0.80 -13.37 -19.22
C ASP A 49 0.08 -12.36 -19.99
N PRO A 50 -0.31 -11.07 -20.09
CA PRO A 50 0.44 -10.06 -20.85
C PRO A 50 1.90 -9.87 -20.41
N LEU A 51 2.25 -10.11 -19.14
CA LEU A 51 3.64 -10.02 -18.66
C LEU A 51 4.50 -11.23 -19.01
N GLY A 52 3.86 -12.36 -19.36
CA GLY A 52 4.50 -13.61 -19.71
C GLY A 52 4.22 -14.06 -21.14
N ASP A 53 3.74 -13.17 -22.01
CA ASP A 53 3.44 -13.45 -23.41
C ASP A 53 2.52 -14.68 -23.60
N GLY A 54 1.56 -14.89 -22.68
CA GLY A 54 0.63 -16.02 -22.72
C GLY A 54 1.20 -17.36 -22.25
N GLU A 55 2.46 -17.43 -21.78
CA GLU A 55 3.07 -18.68 -21.33
C GLU A 55 2.35 -19.30 -20.13
N ASN A 56 1.74 -18.47 -19.27
CA ASN A 56 1.12 -18.91 -18.02
C ASN A 56 -0.41 -18.73 -18.03
N THR A 57 -1.04 -18.80 -19.21
CA THR A 57 -2.50 -18.71 -19.34
C THR A 57 -3.22 -19.90 -18.69
N PHE A 58 -4.26 -19.59 -17.93
CA PHE A 58 -5.19 -20.54 -17.32
C PHE A 58 -6.38 -20.78 -18.24
N TYR A 59 -6.73 -22.05 -18.43
CA TYR A 59 -7.83 -22.45 -19.30
C TYR A 59 -8.93 -23.18 -18.51
N GLY A 60 -10.17 -22.83 -18.82
CA GLY A 60 -11.34 -23.56 -18.36
C GLY A 60 -12.10 -22.84 -17.25
N ARG A 61 -13.43 -22.90 -17.37
CA ARG A 61 -14.40 -22.23 -16.51
C ARG A 61 -14.16 -22.43 -15.01
N VAL A 62 -13.90 -23.67 -14.58
CA VAL A 62 -13.75 -23.99 -13.14
C VAL A 62 -12.54 -23.27 -12.52
N ILE A 63 -11.46 -23.08 -13.29
CA ILE A 63 -10.26 -22.39 -12.81
C ILE A 63 -10.55 -20.90 -12.69
N HIS A 64 -11.16 -20.29 -13.72
CA HIS A 64 -11.53 -18.87 -13.69
C HIS A 64 -12.55 -18.54 -12.60
N GLU A 65 -13.53 -19.41 -12.35
CA GLU A 65 -14.45 -19.30 -11.21
C GLU A 65 -13.69 -19.32 -9.87
N ALA A 66 -12.71 -20.22 -9.69
CA ALA A 66 -11.90 -20.28 -8.48
C ALA A 66 -10.99 -19.05 -8.29
N ILE A 67 -10.42 -18.54 -9.38
CA ILE A 67 -9.64 -17.29 -9.41
C ILE A 67 -10.53 -16.11 -9.00
N HIS A 68 -11.73 -16.02 -9.58
CA HIS A 68 -12.69 -14.97 -9.25
C HIS A 68 -13.11 -15.01 -7.78
N GLU A 69 -13.39 -16.20 -7.23
CA GLU A 69 -13.67 -16.36 -5.81
C GLU A 69 -12.50 -15.92 -4.94
N PHE A 70 -11.27 -16.28 -5.30
CA PHE A 70 -10.06 -15.85 -4.60
C PHE A 70 -9.94 -14.33 -4.59
N ILE A 71 -10.04 -13.67 -5.75
CA ILE A 71 -9.92 -12.21 -5.86
C ILE A 71 -11.02 -11.50 -5.08
N ASN A 72 -12.26 -12.00 -5.12
CA ASN A 72 -13.33 -11.45 -4.29
C ASN A 72 -13.00 -11.50 -2.80
N LYS A 73 -12.31 -12.56 -2.32
CA LYS A 73 -11.82 -12.60 -0.93
C LYS A 73 -10.70 -11.59 -0.68
N VAL A 74 -9.77 -11.40 -1.61
CA VAL A 74 -8.73 -10.37 -1.50
C VAL A 74 -9.36 -8.98 -1.40
N LYS A 75 -10.28 -8.64 -2.32
CA LYS A 75 -11.04 -7.37 -2.30
C LYS A 75 -11.81 -7.17 -1.01
N SER A 76 -12.48 -8.21 -0.50
CA SER A 76 -13.23 -8.13 0.76
C SER A 76 -12.30 -7.80 1.93
N GLY A 77 -11.11 -8.42 1.97
CA GLY A 77 -10.10 -8.14 2.99
C GLY A 77 -9.52 -6.73 2.88
N ALA A 78 -9.18 -6.29 1.66
CA ALA A 78 -8.65 -4.94 1.42
C ALA A 78 -9.62 -3.82 1.81
N ARG A 79 -10.94 -4.08 1.78
CA ARG A 79 -11.98 -3.12 2.16
C ARG A 79 -12.35 -3.16 3.65
N GLY A 80 -11.74 -4.03 4.45
CA GLY A 80 -12.13 -4.25 5.84
C GLY A 80 -13.56 -4.80 5.98
N LEU A 81 -14.17 -5.32 4.91
CA LEU A 81 -15.54 -5.85 4.87
C LEU A 81 -15.60 -7.31 5.31
N GLY A 82 -14.62 -7.73 6.09
CA GLY A 82 -14.42 -9.13 6.36
C GLY A 82 -13.32 -9.37 7.38
N PRO A 83 -13.11 -10.65 7.68
CA PRO A 83 -12.17 -11.07 8.68
C PRO A 83 -10.73 -10.84 8.20
N GLU A 84 -10.09 -9.82 8.76
CA GLU A 84 -8.67 -9.52 8.59
C GLU A 84 -7.81 -10.70 9.11
N LYS A 85 -6.53 -10.76 8.69
CA LYS A 85 -5.55 -11.76 9.18
C LYS A 85 -5.96 -13.22 8.94
N ARG A 86 -6.21 -13.60 7.68
CA ARG A 86 -6.54 -15.00 7.30
C ARG A 86 -5.43 -15.70 6.54
N ILE A 87 -5.29 -17.00 6.84
CA ILE A 87 -4.59 -17.95 5.99
C ILE A 87 -5.56 -18.44 4.91
N LYS A 88 -5.15 -18.36 3.65
CA LYS A 88 -5.88 -18.92 2.51
C LYS A 88 -5.17 -20.18 2.03
N LEU A 89 -5.92 -21.28 1.99
CA LEU A 89 -5.43 -22.55 1.49
C LEU A 89 -5.98 -22.75 0.07
N LEU A 90 -5.09 -22.76 -0.91
CA LEU A 90 -5.43 -23.16 -2.27
C LEU A 90 -5.47 -24.70 -2.33
N LEU A 91 -6.68 -25.27 -2.31
CA LEU A 91 -6.89 -26.72 -2.36
C LEU A 91 -7.25 -27.15 -3.79
N GLY A 92 -6.68 -28.26 -4.26
CA GLY A 92 -7.04 -28.85 -5.55
C GLY A 92 -6.11 -29.99 -5.95
N PRO A 93 -6.44 -30.77 -7.01
CA PRO A 93 -5.61 -31.85 -7.52
C PRO A 93 -4.18 -31.40 -7.91
N VAL A 94 -3.25 -32.34 -7.98
CA VAL A 94 -1.89 -32.06 -8.53
C VAL A 94 -2.03 -31.60 -9.98
N GLY A 95 -1.24 -30.60 -10.38
CA GLY A 95 -1.29 -30.04 -11.75
C GLY A 95 -2.44 -29.07 -12.00
N SER A 96 -3.19 -28.64 -10.97
CA SER A 96 -4.27 -27.66 -11.13
C SER A 96 -3.81 -26.19 -11.16
N GLY A 97 -2.51 -25.93 -11.40
CA GLY A 97 -1.96 -24.58 -11.55
C GLY A 97 -1.89 -23.69 -10.29
N LYS A 98 -2.05 -24.24 -9.07
CA LYS A 98 -2.04 -23.45 -7.82
C LYS A 98 -0.77 -22.62 -7.61
N SER A 99 0.38 -23.27 -7.74
CA SER A 99 1.69 -22.61 -7.55
C SER A 99 1.97 -21.63 -8.68
N ASP A 100 1.51 -21.91 -9.89
CA ASP A 100 1.62 -20.99 -11.02
C ASP A 100 0.78 -19.74 -10.81
N PHE A 101 -0.46 -19.89 -10.33
CA PHE A 101 -1.35 -18.76 -10.06
C PHE A 101 -0.81 -17.87 -8.93
N ASP A 102 -0.33 -18.50 -7.86
CA ASP A 102 0.33 -17.83 -6.73
C ASP A 102 1.58 -17.04 -7.18
N ARG A 103 2.45 -17.66 -7.98
CA ARG A 103 3.60 -16.98 -8.61
C ARG A 103 3.17 -15.84 -9.53
N GLN A 104 2.14 -16.05 -10.36
CA GLN A 104 1.67 -15.05 -11.30
C GLN A 104 1.10 -13.83 -10.57
N ILE A 105 0.26 -14.01 -9.55
CA ILE A 105 -0.27 -12.88 -8.75
C ILE A 105 0.87 -12.04 -8.16
N ARG A 106 1.91 -12.69 -7.59
CA ARG A 106 3.06 -11.97 -7.04
C ARG A 106 3.74 -11.11 -8.10
N ARG A 107 4.06 -11.70 -9.26
CA ARG A 107 4.70 -10.99 -10.38
C ARG A 107 3.86 -9.79 -10.86
N TYR A 108 2.56 -9.96 -10.99
CA TYR A 108 1.66 -8.89 -11.39
C TYR A 108 1.52 -7.81 -10.31
N PHE A 109 1.60 -8.17 -9.03
CA PHE A 109 1.61 -7.20 -7.94
C PHE A 109 2.91 -6.40 -7.92
N GLU A 110 4.08 -7.03 -8.10
CA GLU A 110 5.36 -6.31 -8.25
C GLU A 110 5.29 -5.28 -9.38
N ASP A 111 4.91 -5.74 -10.57
CA ASP A 111 4.79 -4.91 -11.76
C ASP A 111 3.75 -3.79 -11.58
N TYR A 112 2.59 -4.08 -10.99
CA TYR A 112 1.59 -3.07 -10.61
C TYR A 112 2.21 -1.99 -9.72
N THR A 113 2.99 -2.39 -8.71
CA THR A 113 3.63 -1.44 -7.81
C THR A 113 4.75 -0.64 -8.45
N THR A 114 5.20 -0.92 -9.68
CA THR A 114 6.13 -0.03 -10.40
C THR A 114 5.41 1.08 -11.16
N ARG A 115 4.13 0.88 -11.47
CA ARG A 115 3.30 1.83 -12.22
C ARG A 115 2.90 3.03 -11.37
N ARG A 116 2.26 4.00 -12.03
CA ARG A 116 1.80 5.23 -11.39
C ARG A 116 0.61 4.97 -10.46
N GLU A 117 -0.28 4.09 -10.88
CA GLU A 117 -1.53 3.72 -10.23
C GLU A 117 -1.26 2.85 -8.99
N GLY A 118 -0.23 2.00 -9.05
CA GLY A 118 0.23 1.19 -7.91
C GLY A 118 1.26 1.90 -7.03
N ARG A 119 1.23 3.23 -6.95
CA ARG A 119 2.16 3.97 -6.10
C ARG A 119 1.87 3.77 -4.62
N MET A 120 2.82 3.12 -3.96
CA MET A 120 2.92 2.95 -2.52
C MET A 120 4.15 3.71 -2.01
N TYR A 121 4.04 4.22 -0.79
CA TYR A 121 5.09 4.98 -0.12
C TYR A 121 5.28 4.47 1.31
N THR A 122 6.47 4.69 1.82
CA THR A 122 6.79 4.59 3.23
C THR A 122 7.72 5.75 3.59
N PHE A 123 8.29 5.77 4.78
CA PHE A 123 9.20 6.81 5.21
C PHE A 123 10.48 6.24 5.79
N ARG A 124 11.51 7.07 5.82
CA ARG A 124 12.73 6.84 6.59
C ARG A 124 13.03 8.05 7.46
N TRP A 125 13.56 7.76 8.64
CA TRP A 125 14.20 8.72 9.51
C TRP A 125 15.59 9.04 8.98
N THR A 126 16.04 10.28 9.12
CA THR A 126 17.32 10.80 8.62
C THR A 126 17.95 11.74 9.64
N GLY A 127 19.28 11.87 9.63
CA GLY A 127 20.00 12.77 10.54
C GLY A 127 19.80 12.39 12.00
N LEU A 128 19.66 11.10 12.30
CA LEU A 128 19.40 10.63 13.66
C LEU A 128 20.61 10.90 14.57
N CYS A 129 21.84 10.81 14.06
CA CYS A 129 23.04 11.05 14.85
C CYS A 129 23.21 12.51 15.30
N ASP A 130 22.50 13.46 14.67
CA ASP A 130 22.53 14.87 15.07
C ASP A 130 21.83 15.11 16.42
N VAL A 131 20.85 14.26 16.75
CA VAL A 131 20.02 14.38 17.96
C VAL A 131 20.29 13.23 18.94
N LEU A 132 20.58 12.03 18.43
CA LEU A 132 20.82 10.82 19.19
C LEU A 132 22.33 10.49 19.22
N PRO A 133 23.09 10.96 20.23
CA PRO A 133 24.55 10.83 20.23
C PRO A 133 25.05 9.37 20.34
N ASP A 134 24.23 8.48 20.89
CA ASP A 134 24.55 7.06 21.06
C ASP A 134 24.06 6.18 19.88
N GLN A 135 23.45 6.79 18.86
CA GLN A 135 23.02 6.08 17.66
C GLN A 135 24.25 5.61 16.87
N ASP A 136 24.22 4.35 16.39
CA ASP A 136 25.27 3.84 15.51
C ASP A 136 25.33 4.74 14.25
N PRO A 137 26.50 5.26 13.85
CA PRO A 137 26.63 6.03 12.61
C PRO A 137 26.14 5.30 11.36
N ALA A 138 26.09 3.97 11.37
CA ALA A 138 25.48 3.17 10.30
C ALA A 138 23.95 3.32 10.22
N ASP A 139 23.32 3.70 11.33
CA ASP A 139 21.89 3.88 11.51
C ASP A 139 21.51 5.38 11.62
N ASP A 140 22.29 6.28 11.01
CA ASP A 140 21.92 7.70 10.87
C ASP A 140 20.67 7.89 10.00
N VAL A 141 20.42 6.92 9.12
CA VAL A 141 19.23 6.84 8.27
C VAL A 141 18.55 5.48 8.46
N VAL A 142 17.33 5.49 9.01
CA VAL A 142 16.58 4.27 9.33
C VAL A 142 15.22 4.30 8.66
N ARG A 143 14.99 3.36 7.74
CA ARG A 143 13.66 3.16 7.13
C ARG A 143 12.68 2.60 8.16
N SER A 144 11.39 2.97 8.07
CA SER A 144 10.34 2.35 8.89
C SER A 144 10.43 0.82 8.81
N PRO A 145 10.69 0.12 9.93
CA PRO A 145 10.85 -1.33 9.94
C PRO A 145 9.63 -2.08 9.42
N MET A 146 8.44 -1.50 9.65
CA MET A 146 7.17 -2.08 9.26
C MET A 146 6.65 -1.55 7.91
N ASN A 147 7.46 -0.75 7.19
CA ASN A 147 7.05 -0.08 5.95
C ASN A 147 5.71 0.64 6.09
N GLN A 148 5.51 1.34 7.22
CA GLN A 148 4.24 1.95 7.54
C GLN A 148 3.88 3.06 6.56
N ASP A 149 2.57 3.34 6.47
CA ASP A 149 2.07 4.45 5.69
C ASP A 149 2.56 5.78 6.30
N PRO A 150 3.15 6.71 5.53
CA PRO A 150 3.64 7.99 6.06
C PRO A 150 2.60 8.79 6.86
N ILE A 151 1.31 8.61 6.59
CA ILE A 151 0.25 9.29 7.35
C ILE A 151 0.24 8.91 8.84
N VAL A 152 0.88 7.78 9.21
CA VAL A 152 1.04 7.33 10.60
C VAL A 152 1.89 8.30 11.45
N LEU A 153 2.67 9.18 10.81
CA LEU A 153 3.48 10.19 11.49
C LEU A 153 2.66 11.36 12.02
N LEU A 154 1.44 11.55 11.49
CA LEU A 154 0.54 12.58 12.00
C LEU A 154 -0.11 12.11 13.31
N PRO A 155 -0.33 13.00 14.30
CA PRO A 155 -1.10 12.66 15.47
C PRO A 155 -2.54 12.34 15.07
N GLN A 156 -3.23 11.55 15.90
CA GLN A 156 -4.48 10.89 15.52
C GLN A 156 -5.55 11.87 15.03
N GLU A 157 -5.75 12.99 15.73
CA GLU A 157 -6.78 13.97 15.38
C GLU A 157 -6.53 14.62 14.01
N GLN A 158 -5.28 15.00 13.70
CA GLN A 158 -4.93 15.55 12.39
C GLN A 158 -5.05 14.50 11.30
N ARG A 159 -4.66 13.26 11.59
CA ARG A 159 -4.79 12.13 10.66
C ARG A 159 -6.24 11.87 10.29
N ASP A 160 -7.13 11.83 11.28
CA ASP A 160 -8.56 11.61 11.07
C ASP A 160 -9.15 12.69 10.16
N ALA A 161 -8.81 13.95 10.38
CA ALA A 161 -9.23 15.06 9.54
C ALA A 161 -8.73 14.93 8.09
N VAL A 162 -7.47 14.57 7.89
CA VAL A 162 -6.90 14.33 6.54
C VAL A 162 -7.62 13.18 5.84
N ILE A 163 -7.89 12.08 6.54
CA ILE A 163 -8.58 10.91 5.97
C ILE A 163 -10.03 11.25 5.62
N GLU A 164 -10.74 12.01 6.45
CA GLU A 164 -12.08 12.50 6.14
C GLU A 164 -12.07 13.38 4.88
N ASP A 165 -11.11 14.31 4.78
CA ASP A 165 -10.93 15.19 3.64
C ASP A 165 -10.66 14.43 2.34
N ILE A 166 -9.86 13.36 2.40
CA ILE A 166 -9.57 12.49 1.27
C ILE A 166 -10.83 11.72 0.87
N ASN A 167 -11.51 11.08 1.82
CA ASN A 167 -12.74 10.31 1.54
C ASN A 167 -13.87 11.19 0.98
N ALA A 168 -13.96 12.45 1.39
CA ALA A 168 -14.94 13.39 0.86
C ALA A 168 -14.60 13.87 -0.56
N ALA A 169 -13.31 13.96 -0.90
CA ALA A 169 -12.85 14.42 -2.21
C ALA A 169 -12.76 13.31 -3.25
N PHE A 170 -12.65 12.05 -2.81
CA PHE A 170 -12.33 10.92 -3.68
C PHE A 170 -13.51 9.97 -3.86
N ASP A 171 -14.01 9.86 -5.10
CA ASP A 171 -15.11 8.94 -5.46
C ASP A 171 -14.55 7.52 -5.70
N ALA A 172 -14.20 6.84 -4.61
CA ALA A 172 -13.77 5.45 -4.63
C ALA A 172 -14.89 4.51 -4.15
N PRO A 173 -14.96 3.26 -4.66
CA PRO A 173 -15.90 2.25 -4.18
C PRO A 173 -15.53 1.66 -2.80
N TYR A 174 -14.67 2.35 -2.04
CA TYR A 174 -14.19 1.97 -0.72
C TYR A 174 -13.83 3.21 0.10
N THR A 175 -13.84 3.05 1.43
CA THR A 175 -13.42 4.09 2.38
C THR A 175 -11.96 3.88 2.75
N ILE A 176 -11.14 4.93 2.62
CA ILE A 176 -9.76 4.94 3.10
C ILE A 176 -9.78 5.02 4.62
N ARG A 177 -8.95 4.19 5.26
CA ARG A 177 -8.78 4.12 6.72
C ARG A 177 -7.31 3.92 7.05
N ASN A 178 -6.87 4.43 8.19
CA ASN A 178 -5.55 4.15 8.74
C ASN A 178 -5.69 3.91 10.25
N GLU A 179 -5.61 2.64 10.65
CA GLU A 179 -5.67 2.21 12.06
C GLU A 179 -4.27 1.88 12.61
N GLN A 180 -3.21 2.33 11.91
CA GLN A 180 -1.83 2.05 12.30
C GLN A 180 -1.42 2.92 13.48
N ALA A 181 -0.61 2.38 14.38
CA ALA A 181 0.19 3.16 15.33
C ALA A 181 1.65 3.06 14.91
N LEU A 182 2.49 4.05 15.27
CA LEU A 182 3.92 3.97 15.00
C LEU A 182 4.50 2.67 15.56
N ASP A 183 5.37 2.03 14.79
CA ASP A 183 6.12 0.89 15.28
C ASP A 183 7.10 1.32 16.39
N PRO A 184 7.53 0.41 17.29
CA PRO A 184 8.32 0.79 18.46
C PRO A 184 9.63 1.54 18.15
N ALA A 185 10.27 1.27 17.01
CA ALA A 185 11.48 1.99 16.64
C ALA A 185 11.15 3.40 16.16
N SER A 186 10.13 3.53 15.30
CA SER A 186 9.67 4.83 14.83
C SER A 186 9.06 5.70 15.95
N GLU A 187 8.40 5.09 16.95
CA GLU A 187 7.92 5.77 18.15
C GLU A 187 9.09 6.33 18.97
N PHE A 188 10.13 5.52 19.22
CA PHE A 188 11.35 5.97 19.89
C PHE A 188 12.02 7.17 19.20
N TYR A 189 12.14 7.14 17.87
CA TYR A 189 12.72 8.26 17.13
C TYR A 189 11.84 9.51 17.20
N MET A 190 10.52 9.36 17.03
CA MET A 190 9.58 10.48 17.12
C MET A 190 9.67 11.16 18.49
N ASP A 191 9.65 10.39 19.58
CA ASP A 191 9.68 10.92 20.95
C ASP A 191 10.97 11.70 21.21
N ALA A 192 12.13 11.14 20.85
CA ALA A 192 13.41 11.79 21.07
C ALA A 192 13.59 13.07 20.23
N LEU A 193 13.08 13.07 19.00
CA LEU A 193 13.12 14.24 18.12
C LEU A 193 12.16 15.33 18.62
N LEU A 194 10.95 14.98 19.05
CA LEU A 194 10.02 15.94 19.66
C LEU A 194 10.60 16.53 20.96
N GLU A 195 11.27 15.73 21.79
CA GLU A 195 11.98 16.23 22.98
C GLU A 195 13.08 17.24 22.59
N HIS A 196 13.80 17.00 21.50
CA HIS A 196 14.84 17.91 21.02
C HIS A 196 14.29 19.22 20.44
N TYR A 197 13.14 19.17 19.78
CA TYR A 197 12.53 20.30 19.08
C TYR A 197 11.36 20.94 19.85
N ASP A 198 11.30 20.80 21.18
CA ASP A 198 10.26 21.40 22.04
C ASP A 198 8.82 21.10 21.55
N ASP A 199 8.55 19.83 21.22
CA ASP A 199 7.28 19.32 20.68
C ASP A 199 6.88 19.89 19.30
N ASP A 200 7.82 20.48 18.54
CA ASP A 200 7.57 20.96 17.17
C ASP A 200 7.62 19.82 16.13
N LEU A 201 6.47 19.17 15.95
CA LEU A 201 6.30 18.13 14.93
C LEU A 201 6.63 18.61 13.51
N GLN A 202 6.35 19.87 13.17
CA GLN A 202 6.61 20.35 11.81
C GLN A 202 8.11 20.32 11.52
N THR A 203 8.93 20.83 12.45
CA THR A 203 10.39 20.78 12.32
C THR A 203 10.91 19.35 12.25
N VAL A 204 10.33 18.42 13.03
CA VAL A 204 10.68 16.99 12.97
C VAL A 204 10.39 16.41 11.58
N LEU A 205 9.19 16.64 11.04
CA LEU A 205 8.80 16.12 9.73
C LEU A 205 9.61 16.71 8.58
N GLU A 206 9.93 18.01 8.63
CA GLU A 206 10.71 18.69 7.58
C GLU A 206 12.20 18.32 7.61
N THR A 207 12.75 18.07 8.80
CA THR A 207 14.20 17.86 8.99
C THR A 207 14.59 16.39 8.97
N HIS A 208 13.77 15.51 9.57
CA HIS A 208 14.16 14.14 9.86
C HIS A 208 13.37 13.08 9.10
N VAL A 209 12.32 13.44 8.36
CA VAL A 209 11.51 12.47 7.62
C VAL A 209 11.69 12.63 6.12
N GLU A 210 12.01 11.53 5.44
CA GLU A 210 11.95 11.44 3.99
C GLU A 210 10.92 10.39 3.57
N VAL A 211 9.90 10.81 2.81
CA VAL A 211 8.93 9.91 2.19
C VAL A 211 9.56 9.29 0.95
N VAL A 212 9.64 7.96 0.95
CA VAL A 212 10.33 7.18 -0.09
C VAL A 212 9.38 6.21 -0.77
N ARG A 213 9.69 5.90 -2.03
CA ARG A 213 8.91 4.95 -2.83
C ARG A 213 9.03 3.53 -2.27
N LEU A 214 7.89 2.89 -2.04
CA LEU A 214 7.79 1.47 -1.67
C LEU A 214 7.42 0.65 -2.91
N LEU A 215 8.34 -0.20 -3.38
CA LEU A 215 8.07 -1.18 -4.45
C LEU A 215 7.90 -2.57 -3.84
N ALA A 216 7.01 -3.38 -4.38
CA ALA A 216 6.97 -4.80 -4.04
C ALA A 216 8.07 -5.54 -4.82
N ASP A 217 8.78 -6.44 -4.13
CA ASP A 217 9.91 -7.20 -4.67
C ASP A 217 10.11 -8.46 -3.83
N GLU A 218 9.74 -9.62 -4.38
CA GLU A 218 9.82 -10.95 -3.76
C GLU A 218 11.27 -11.31 -3.41
N ASN A 219 12.22 -10.99 -4.30
CA ASN A 219 13.64 -11.29 -4.08
C ASN A 219 14.22 -10.52 -2.90
N LYS A 220 13.79 -9.27 -2.71
CA LYS A 220 14.16 -8.43 -1.57
C LYS A 220 13.25 -8.62 -0.36
N ARG A 221 12.24 -9.49 -0.45
CA ARG A 221 11.22 -9.72 0.58
C ARG A 221 10.53 -8.43 1.02
N GLN A 222 10.22 -7.58 0.05
CA GLN A 222 9.61 -6.29 0.28
C GLN A 222 8.14 -6.33 -0.16
N ALA A 223 7.21 -6.18 0.79
CA ALA A 223 5.75 -6.30 0.62
C ALA A 223 5.24 -7.69 0.13
N ILE A 224 6.12 -8.52 -0.41
CA ILE A 224 5.86 -9.90 -0.83
C ILE A 224 6.93 -10.78 -0.19
N GLU A 225 6.51 -11.83 0.51
CA GLU A 225 7.43 -12.83 1.06
C GLU A 225 6.84 -14.23 0.87
N THR A 226 7.69 -15.16 0.44
CA THR A 226 7.37 -16.58 0.37
C THR A 226 8.16 -17.32 1.44
N PHE A 227 7.46 -18.10 2.25
CA PHE A 227 8.08 -19.02 3.19
C PHE A 227 8.00 -20.43 2.60
N GLU A 228 9.14 -20.94 2.15
CA GLU A 228 9.30 -22.37 1.93
C GLU A 228 9.70 -23.00 3.28
N PRO A 229 8.92 -23.97 3.81
CA PRO A 229 9.24 -24.65 5.05
C PRO A 229 10.48 -25.55 4.95
#